data_AF-A0A1F3E9E5-F1
#
_entry.id   AF-A0A1F3E9E5-F1
#
_cell.length_a   1.000
_cell.length_b   1.000
_cell.length_c   1.000
_cell.angle_alpha   90.00
_cell.angle_beta   90.00
_cell.angle_gamma   90.00
#
_symmetry.space_group_name_H-M   'P 1'
#
loop_
_entity.id
_entity.type
_entity.pdbx_description
1 polymer ?
#
loop_
_entity_poly.entity_id
_entity_poly.type
_entity_poly.pdbx_seq_one_letter_code
_entity_poly.pdbx_strand_id
1 'polypeptide(L)'
;MTDVHSKKVRSFNMSMIKGKNTKPEMIVRKFLFAHGFRFRINDNKLLGKPDIVLPKYKTAIFVNGCFWHGHTNCKYSKIPRTRKEWWKNKIEATRKRDFKNYEALVINNWDVKIIWECELKTNNKQLTLDNLLLNLLSKN
;
A
#
# COMPACT_ATOMS: atom_id res chain seq x y z
N MET A 1 24.35 -1.08 -3.18
CA MET A 1 24.42 -2.08 -4.26
C MET A 1 24.46 -1.36 -5.59
N THR A 2 25.52 -1.63 -6.36
CA THR A 2 25.63 -1.38 -7.80
C THR A 2 24.51 -2.16 -8.51
N ASP A 3 24.08 -1.73 -9.70
CA ASP A 3 23.02 -2.44 -10.45
C ASP A 3 23.51 -3.85 -10.79
N VAL A 4 22.93 -4.87 -10.17
CA VAL A 4 23.33 -6.29 -10.33
C VAL A 4 22.80 -6.88 -11.63
N HIS A 5 21.99 -6.11 -12.37
CA HIS A 5 21.31 -6.56 -13.57
C HIS A 5 21.69 -5.73 -14.79
N SER A 6 21.78 -6.39 -15.94
CA SER A 6 21.93 -5.68 -17.22
C SER A 6 20.68 -4.84 -17.52
N LYS A 7 20.83 -3.80 -18.37
CA LYS A 7 19.72 -2.91 -18.76
C LYS A 7 18.50 -3.67 -19.28
N LYS A 8 18.71 -4.76 -20.04
CA LYS A 8 17.65 -5.63 -20.57
C LYS A 8 16.90 -6.38 -19.46
N VAL A 9 17.64 -6.97 -18.52
CA VAL A 9 17.06 -7.66 -17.35
C VAL A 9 16.30 -6.68 -16.47
N ARG A 10 16.83 -5.46 -16.27
CA ARG A 10 16.13 -4.42 -15.51
C ARG A 10 14.83 -3.99 -16.17
N SER A 11 14.83 -3.79 -17.50
CA SER A 11 13.63 -3.46 -18.25
C SER A 11 12.56 -4.55 -18.13
N PHE A 12 12.96 -5.82 -18.24
CA PHE A 12 12.07 -6.97 -18.05
C PHE A 12 11.54 -7.08 -16.62
N ASN A 13 12.38 -6.91 -15.60
CA ASN A 13 11.93 -6.93 -14.21
C ASN A 13 10.93 -5.82 -13.93
N MET A 14 11.15 -4.61 -14.47
CA MET A 14 10.24 -3.49 -14.34
C MET A 14 8.90 -3.72 -15.04
N SER A 15 8.87 -4.42 -16.19
CA SER A 15 7.61 -4.73 -16.90
C SER A 15 6.76 -5.79 -16.17
N MET A 16 7.38 -6.61 -15.32
CA MET A 16 6.69 -7.61 -14.50
C MET A 16 6.03 -7.03 -13.23
N ILE A 17 6.29 -5.76 -12.90
CA ILE A 17 5.74 -5.10 -11.72
C ILE A 17 4.28 -4.75 -12.00
N LYS A 18 3.37 -5.53 -11.41
CA LYS A 18 1.92 -5.32 -11.52
C LYS A 18 1.48 -4.18 -10.61
N GLY A 19 0.64 -3.28 -11.12
CA GLY A 19 0.04 -2.19 -10.35
C GLY A 19 -1.26 -2.54 -9.62
N LYS A 20 -1.70 -3.82 -9.65
CA LYS A 20 -2.92 -4.29 -8.98
C LYS A 20 -2.85 -5.79 -8.71
N ASN A 21 -3.65 -6.27 -7.75
CA ASN A 21 -3.70 -7.66 -7.31
C ASN A 21 -2.33 -8.19 -6.89
N THR A 22 -1.56 -7.33 -6.21
CA THR A 22 -0.27 -7.74 -5.67
C THR A 22 -0.46 -8.75 -4.54
N LYS A 23 0.58 -9.53 -4.23
CA LYS A 23 0.57 -10.48 -3.11
C LYS A 23 0.10 -9.85 -1.78
N PRO A 24 0.59 -8.67 -1.35
CA PRO A 24 0.11 -8.04 -0.12
C PRO A 24 -1.37 -7.67 -0.17
N GLU A 25 -1.88 -7.13 -1.27
CA GLU A 25 -3.33 -6.85 -1.42
C GLU A 25 -4.16 -8.11 -1.23
N MET A 26 -3.74 -9.21 -1.85
CA MET A 26 -4.44 -10.49 -1.76
C MET A 26 -4.47 -11.06 -0.34
N ILE A 27 -3.42 -10.83 0.45
CA ILE A 27 -3.38 -11.24 1.86
C ILE A 27 -4.46 -10.52 2.66
N VAL A 28 -4.53 -9.19 2.55
CA VAL A 28 -5.51 -8.38 3.30
C VAL A 28 -6.93 -8.73 2.85
N ARG A 29 -7.15 -8.87 1.54
CA ARG A 29 -8.46 -9.26 0.98
C ARG A 29 -8.95 -10.60 1.50
N LYS A 30 -8.08 -11.63 1.49
CA LYS A 30 -8.43 -12.97 2.02
C LYS A 30 -8.75 -12.91 3.51
N PHE A 31 -7.96 -12.16 4.27
CA PHE A 31 -8.19 -11.99 5.71
C PHE A 31 -9.54 -11.33 6.00
N LEU A 32 -9.84 -10.19 5.36
CA LEU A 32 -11.11 -9.49 5.53
C LEU A 32 -12.31 -10.36 5.13
N PHE A 33 -12.20 -11.08 4.01
CA PHE A 33 -13.26 -11.98 3.57
C PHE A 33 -13.51 -13.12 4.55
N ALA A 34 -12.45 -13.73 5.10
CA ALA A 34 -12.55 -14.79 6.10
C ALA A 34 -13.23 -14.33 7.40
N HIS A 35 -13.15 -13.04 7.72
CA HIS A 35 -13.83 -12.41 8.87
C HIS A 35 -15.20 -11.81 8.52
N GLY A 36 -15.76 -12.13 7.35
CA GLY A 36 -17.12 -11.74 6.97
C GLY A 36 -17.27 -10.31 6.44
N PHE A 37 -16.18 -9.56 6.25
CA PHE A 37 -16.26 -8.20 5.72
C PHE A 37 -16.56 -8.21 4.22
N ARG A 38 -17.49 -7.33 3.81
CA ARG A 38 -17.79 -7.04 2.40
C ARG A 38 -17.08 -5.77 1.98
N PHE A 39 -16.26 -5.87 0.93
CA PHE A 39 -15.46 -4.76 0.43
C PHE A 39 -15.58 -4.62 -1.09
N ARG A 40 -15.29 -3.41 -1.57
CA ARG A 40 -14.99 -3.12 -2.98
C ARG A 40 -13.48 -3.05 -3.16
N ILE A 41 -13.03 -3.30 -4.38
CA ILE A 41 -11.61 -3.20 -4.76
C ILE A 41 -11.41 -2.06 -5.74
N ASN A 42 -10.29 -1.33 -5.60
CA ASN A 42 -9.86 -0.28 -6.53
C ASN A 42 -11.00 0.69 -6.91
N ASP A 43 -11.72 1.23 -5.91
CA ASP A 43 -12.87 2.10 -6.17
C ASP A 43 -12.40 3.44 -6.76
N ASN A 44 -12.63 3.61 -8.06
CA ASN A 44 -12.26 4.83 -8.80
C ASN A 44 -13.06 6.07 -8.36
N LYS A 45 -14.14 5.90 -7.59
CA LYS A 45 -14.94 7.03 -7.07
C LYS A 45 -14.26 7.72 -5.90
N LEU A 46 -13.32 7.04 -5.23
CA LEU A 46 -12.58 7.60 -4.10
C LEU A 46 -11.21 8.12 -4.56
N LEU A 47 -10.82 9.25 -3.98
CA LEU A 47 -9.52 9.86 -4.23
C LEU A 47 -8.39 8.90 -3.83
N GLY A 48 -7.35 8.86 -4.64
CA GLY A 48 -6.23 7.93 -4.46
C GLY A 48 -6.51 6.49 -4.86
N LYS A 49 -7.74 6.13 -5.27
CA LYS A 49 -8.13 4.76 -5.67
C LYS A 49 -7.71 3.70 -4.64
N PRO A 50 -8.32 3.69 -3.45
CA PRO A 50 -7.94 2.76 -2.40
C PRO A 50 -8.02 1.31 -2.89
N ASP A 51 -7.05 0.48 -2.48
CA ASP A 51 -7.00 -0.93 -2.88
C ASP A 51 -8.24 -1.69 -2.40
N ILE A 52 -8.69 -1.38 -1.18
CA ILE A 52 -9.84 -2.00 -0.55
C ILE A 52 -10.70 -0.91 0.10
N VAL A 53 -12.00 -0.95 -0.15
CA VAL A 53 -12.98 -0.02 0.42
C VAL A 53 -14.04 -0.81 1.17
N LEU A 54 -14.33 -0.40 2.39
CA LEU A 54 -15.35 -0.96 3.27
C LEU A 54 -16.46 0.10 3.46
N PRO A 55 -17.47 0.17 2.57
CA PRO A 55 -18.46 1.25 2.59
C PRO A 55 -19.26 1.31 3.90
N LYS A 56 -19.64 0.14 4.45
CA LYS A 56 -20.37 0.04 5.72
C LYS A 56 -19.63 0.74 6.87
N TYR A 57 -18.31 0.65 6.87
CA TYR A 57 -17.43 1.17 7.93
C TYR A 57 -16.81 2.53 7.57
N LYS A 58 -17.21 3.12 6.43
CA LYS A 58 -16.55 4.29 5.81
C LYS A 58 -15.02 4.22 5.88
N THR A 59 -14.45 3.05 5.57
CA THR A 59 -13.01 2.82 5.69
C THR A 59 -12.38 2.54 4.33
N ALA A 60 -11.31 3.26 4.01
CA ALA A 60 -10.47 3.09 2.84
C ALA A 60 -9.11 2.52 3.27
N ILE A 61 -8.71 1.39 2.70
CA ILE A 61 -7.46 0.70 3.03
C ILE A 61 -6.53 0.79 1.82
N PHE A 62 -5.31 1.28 2.07
CA PHE A 62 -4.22 1.36 1.11
C PHE A 62 -3.14 0.35 1.47
N VAL A 63 -2.77 -0.50 0.52
CA VAL A 63 -1.75 -1.53 0.67
C VAL A 63 -0.49 -1.05 -0.04
N ASN A 64 0.31 -0.26 0.66
CA ASN A 64 1.44 0.43 0.08
C ASN A 64 2.68 -0.46 -0.03
N GLY A 65 3.21 -0.57 -1.25
CA GLY A 65 4.55 -1.11 -1.47
C GLY A 65 5.61 -0.21 -0.82
N CYS A 66 6.45 -0.78 0.05
CA CYS A 66 7.38 0.02 0.86
C CYS A 66 8.34 0.86 0.02
N PHE A 67 8.77 0.36 -1.13
CA PHE A 67 9.68 1.08 -2.01
C PHE A 67 9.00 2.24 -2.74
N TRP A 68 7.83 1.99 -3.34
CA TRP A 68 7.17 2.94 -4.24
C TRP A 68 6.58 4.14 -3.52
N HIS A 69 6.01 3.93 -2.33
CA HIS A 69 5.43 4.98 -1.50
C HIS A 69 6.44 5.53 -0.49
N GLY A 70 7.67 5.03 -0.49
CA GLY A 70 8.73 5.44 0.44
C GLY A 70 8.32 5.18 1.88
N HIS A 71 8.52 3.98 2.39
CA HIS A 71 8.32 3.71 3.82
C HIS A 71 9.52 4.22 4.63
N THR A 72 9.31 5.11 5.59
CA THR A 72 10.36 5.58 6.53
C THR A 72 10.91 4.43 7.37
N ASN A 73 12.20 4.46 7.67
CA ASN A 73 12.90 3.46 8.50
C ASN A 73 12.71 1.99 8.07
N CYS A 74 12.36 1.75 6.81
CA CYS A 74 12.10 0.41 6.30
C CYS A 74 13.25 -0.09 5.42
N LYS A 75 13.75 -1.30 5.72
CA LYS A 75 14.82 -1.95 4.94
C LYS A 75 14.44 -2.21 3.46
N TYR A 76 13.14 -2.26 3.15
CA TYR A 76 12.61 -2.49 1.80
C TYR A 76 12.40 -1.19 1.01
N SER A 77 12.63 -0.01 1.60
CA SER A 77 12.47 1.30 0.95
C SER A 77 13.81 1.93 0.53
N LYS A 78 14.85 1.13 0.31
CA LYS A 78 16.19 1.65 -0.02
C LYS A 78 16.22 2.28 -1.41
N ILE A 79 16.63 3.54 -1.47
CA ILE A 79 16.83 4.25 -2.73
C ILE A 79 18.01 3.61 -3.50
N PRO A 80 17.85 3.28 -4.80
CA PRO A 80 18.94 2.74 -5.60
C PRO A 80 20.08 3.75 -5.74
N ARG A 81 21.33 3.27 -5.78
CA ARG A 81 22.50 4.15 -6.02
C ARG A 81 22.45 4.77 -7.42
N THR A 82 21.93 4.03 -8.40
CA THR A 82 21.76 4.49 -9.79
C THR A 82 20.58 5.45 -9.89
N ARG A 83 20.78 6.63 -10.51
CA ARG A 83 19.76 7.69 -10.67
C ARG A 83 19.11 8.11 -9.33
N LYS A 84 19.94 8.27 -8.29
CA LYS A 84 19.50 8.57 -6.92
C LYS A 84 18.52 9.76 -6.86
N GLU A 85 18.88 10.87 -7.50
CA GLU A 85 18.07 12.11 -7.47
C GLU A 85 16.71 11.92 -8.14
N TRP A 86 16.68 11.23 -9.28
CA TRP A 86 15.44 10.89 -9.96
C TRP A 86 14.53 10.01 -9.09
N TRP A 87 15.09 8.99 -8.44
CA TRP A 87 14.32 8.12 -7.53
C TRP A 87 13.80 8.87 -6.32
N LYS A 88 14.63 9.73 -5.72
CA LYS A 88 14.25 10.57 -4.59
C LYS A 88 13.06 11.46 -4.95
N ASN A 89 13.16 12.20 -6.06
CA ASN A 89 12.10 13.09 -6.54
C ASN A 89 10.82 12.31 -6.89
N LYS A 90 10.95 11.14 -7.52
CA LYS A 90 9.79 10.28 -7.86
C LYS A 90 9.05 9.76 -6.63
N ILE A 91 9.78 9.27 -5.64
CA ILE A 91 9.20 8.75 -4.39
C ILE A 91 8.58 9.90 -3.59
N GLU A 92 9.26 11.05 -3.51
CA GLU A 92 8.73 12.22 -2.81
C GLU A 92 7.44 12.76 -3.46
N ALA A 93 7.40 12.84 -4.78
CA ALA A 93 6.18 13.22 -5.51
C ALA A 93 5.03 12.23 -5.25
N THR A 94 5.34 10.94 -5.11
CA THR A 94 4.34 9.91 -4.78
C THR A 94 3.82 10.11 -3.36
N ARG A 95 4.69 10.26 -2.36
CA ARG A 95 4.31 10.58 -0.97
C ARG A 95 3.45 11.83 -0.86
N LYS A 96 3.83 12.90 -1.56
CA LYS A 96 3.06 14.16 -1.59
C LYS A 96 1.65 13.94 -2.15
N ARG A 97 1.52 13.12 -3.20
CA ARG A 97 0.22 12.76 -3.77
C ARG A 97 -0.61 11.91 -2.79
N ASP A 98 0.01 10.91 -2.18
CA ASP A 98 -0.66 10.02 -1.23
C ASP A 98 -1.20 10.80 -0.03
N PHE A 99 -0.39 11.69 0.54
CA PHE A 99 -0.80 12.56 1.64
C PHE A 99 -2.05 13.39 1.30
N LYS A 100 -2.06 14.04 0.13
CA LYS A 100 -3.23 14.82 -0.34
C LYS A 100 -4.47 13.95 -0.50
N ASN A 101 -4.31 12.73 -1.01
CA ASN A 101 -5.43 11.80 -1.17
C ASN A 101 -5.98 11.36 0.19
N TYR A 102 -5.11 11.05 1.15
CA TYR A 102 -5.50 10.63 2.49
C TYR A 102 -6.21 11.76 3.23
N GLU A 103 -5.66 12.97 3.18
CA GLU A 103 -6.28 14.17 3.77
C GLU A 103 -7.67 14.41 3.18
N ALA A 104 -7.81 14.36 1.86
CA ALA A 104 -9.11 14.54 1.22
C ALA A 104 -10.12 13.44 1.63
N LEU A 105 -9.69 12.18 1.78
CA LEU A 105 -10.56 11.12 2.27
C LEU A 105 -11.01 11.37 3.71
N VAL A 106 -10.10 11.76 4.59
CA VAL A 106 -10.42 12.10 5.99
C VAL A 106 -11.41 13.27 6.06
N ILE A 107 -11.21 14.32 5.27
CA ILE A 107 -12.15 15.46 5.17
C ILE A 107 -13.54 14.99 4.70
N ASN A 108 -13.59 14.00 3.81
CA ASN A 108 -14.83 13.37 3.35
C ASN A 108 -15.38 12.31 4.32
N ASN A 109 -14.95 12.33 5.58
CA ASN A 109 -15.39 11.43 6.65
C ASN A 109 -15.12 9.94 6.34
N TRP A 110 -14.02 9.66 5.64
CA TRP A 110 -13.47 8.31 5.49
C TRP A 110 -12.32 8.09 6.44
N ASP A 111 -12.29 6.93 7.07
CA ASP A 111 -11.13 6.47 7.81
C ASP A 111 -10.14 5.82 6.88
N VAL A 112 -8.88 6.25 6.98
CA VAL A 112 -7.81 5.83 6.09
C VAL A 112 -6.89 4.90 6.86
N LYS A 113 -6.79 3.65 6.41
CA LYS A 113 -5.83 2.67 6.94
C LYS A 113 -4.74 2.43 5.91
N ILE A 114 -3.50 2.59 6.32
CA ILE A 114 -2.33 2.34 5.48
C ILE A 114 -1.66 1.08 6.03
N ILE A 115 -1.52 0.08 5.17
CA ILE A 115 -0.85 -1.18 5.48
C ILE A 115 0.36 -1.29 4.58
N TRP A 116 1.54 -1.41 5.16
CA TRP A 116 2.77 -1.53 4.40
C TRP A 116 3.07 -2.97 4.03
N GLU A 117 3.61 -3.18 2.83
CA GLU A 117 4.02 -4.52 2.36
C GLU A 117 4.93 -5.24 3.38
N CYS A 118 5.82 -4.51 4.05
CA CYS A 118 6.73 -5.10 5.03
C CYS A 118 6.04 -5.62 6.30
N GLU A 119 4.91 -5.02 6.66
CA GLU A 119 4.11 -5.44 7.81
C GLU A 119 3.39 -6.75 7.52
N LEU A 120 3.05 -6.99 6.25
CA LEU A 120 2.43 -8.23 5.79
C LEU A 120 3.43 -9.39 5.57
N LYS A 121 4.72 -9.18 5.89
CA LYS A 121 5.74 -10.23 5.89
C LYS A 121 5.78 -10.96 7.22
N THR A 122 6.34 -12.18 7.20
CA THR A 122 6.08 -13.30 8.13
C THR A 122 5.98 -12.92 9.62
N ASN A 123 6.89 -12.09 10.14
CA ASN A 123 6.96 -11.85 11.59
C ASN A 123 5.89 -10.88 12.11
N ASN A 124 5.41 -9.93 11.29
CA ASN A 124 4.48 -8.88 11.73
C ASN A 124 3.07 -9.06 11.17
N LYS A 125 2.90 -9.97 10.20
CA LYS A 125 1.67 -10.12 9.43
C LYS A 125 0.43 -10.31 10.31
N GLN A 126 0.49 -11.23 11.27
CA GLN A 126 -0.67 -11.56 12.09
C GLN A 126 -1.08 -10.37 12.96
N LEU A 127 -0.11 -9.77 13.67
CA LEU A 127 -0.32 -8.58 14.49
C LEU A 127 -0.97 -7.42 13.70
N THR A 128 -0.47 -7.15 12.48
CA THR A 128 -1.03 -6.09 11.63
C THR A 128 -2.47 -6.38 11.23
N LEU A 129 -2.79 -7.62 10.87
CA LEU A 129 -4.13 -8.01 10.48
C LEU A 129 -5.10 -8.01 11.67
N ASP A 130 -4.66 -8.46 12.84
CA ASP A 130 -5.48 -8.45 14.06
C ASP A 130 -5.75 -7.02 14.53
N ASN A 131 -4.76 -6.14 14.49
CA ASN A 131 -4.96 -4.71 14.78
C ASN A 131 -5.94 -4.06 13.81
N LEU A 132 -5.88 -4.41 12.52
CA LEU A 132 -6.85 -3.95 11.52
C LEU A 132 -8.26 -4.43 11.89
N LEU A 133 -8.41 -5.70 12.26
CA LEU A 133 -9.68 -6.28 12.66
C LEU A 133 -10.26 -5.55 13.88
N LEU A 134 -9.47 -5.37 14.93
CA LEU A 134 -9.89 -4.66 16.16
C LEU A 134 -10.37 -3.24 15.86
N ASN A 135 -9.63 -2.50 15.02
CA ASN A 135 -10.01 -1.14 14.60
C ASN A 135 -11.34 -1.11 13.82
N LEU A 136 -11.62 -2.13 13.01
CA LEU A 136 -12.86 -2.22 12.24
C LEU A 136 -14.05 -2.60 13.12
N LEU A 137 -13.84 -3.46 14.11
CA LEU A 137 -14.87 -3.91 15.04
C LEU A 137 -15.23 -2.83 16.07
N SER A 138 -14.27 -2.00 16.52
CA SER A 138 -14.52 -0.90 17.46
C SER A 138 -15.34 0.25 16.89
N LYS A 139 -15.72 0.18 15.60
CA LYS A 139 -16.54 1.17 14.90
C LYS A 139 -18.01 0.79 14.75
N ASN A 140 -18.36 -0.43 15.15
CA ASN A 140 -19.76 -0.86 15.27
C ASN A 140 -20.34 -0.37 16.59
#